data_AF-A0A151Z2D5-F1
#
_entry.id   AF-A0A151Z2D5-F1
#
_cell.length_a   1.000
_cell.length_b   1.000
_cell.length_c   1.000
_cell.angle_alpha   90.00
_cell.angle_beta   90.00
_cell.angle_gamma   90.00
#
_symmetry.space_group_name_H-M   'P 1'
#
loop_
_entity.id
_entity.type
_entity.pdbx_description
1 polymer ?
#
loop_
_entity_poly.entity_id
_entity_poly.type
_entity_poly.pdbx_seq_one_letter_code
_entity_poly.pdbx_strand_id
1 'polypeptide(L)'
;MPEHELMQCIEELCNSKAREFRMYGYENVTGEQVWACVSENYRRGWPRLNRLVNDIISLKANRFMNWLMLSVYKDDDDKNEKK
;
A
#
# COMPACT_ATOMS: atom_id res chain seq x y z
N MET A 1 -23.16 -4.64 -6.04
CA MET A 1 -21.93 -4.69 -5.24
C MET A 1 -22.01 -3.61 -4.17
N PRO A 2 -22.48 -3.92 -2.95
CA PRO A 2 -22.34 -3.04 -1.80
C PRO A 2 -20.87 -2.62 -1.59
N GLU A 3 -20.64 -1.37 -1.20
CA GLU A 3 -19.31 -0.77 -1.02
C GLU A 3 -18.40 -1.55 -0.06
N HIS A 4 -19.00 -2.25 0.91
CA HIS A 4 -18.32 -3.12 1.86
C HIS A 4 -17.59 -4.31 1.19
N GLU A 5 -18.21 -4.94 0.18
CA GLU A 5 -17.58 -6.07 -0.52
C GLU A 5 -16.37 -5.58 -1.33
N LEU A 6 -16.45 -4.35 -1.84
CA LEU A 6 -15.36 -3.75 -2.58
C LEU A 6 -14.14 -3.51 -1.71
N MET A 7 -14.36 -2.98 -0.49
CA MET A 7 -13.28 -2.75 0.47
C MET A 7 -12.61 -4.06 0.89
N GLN A 8 -13.39 -5.12 1.12
CA GLN A 8 -12.83 -6.45 1.41
C GLN A 8 -11.97 -6.97 0.25
N CYS A 9 -12.46 -6.91 -0.99
CA CYS A 9 -11.68 -7.38 -2.14
C CYS A 9 -10.35 -6.61 -2.30
N ILE A 10 -10.34 -5.30 -2.02
CA ILE A 10 -9.11 -4.49 -2.04
C ILE A 10 -8.14 -4.94 -0.94
N GLU A 11 -8.64 -5.15 0.26
CA GLU A 11 -7.84 -5.64 1.39
C GLU A 11 -7.22 -7.01 1.08
N GLU A 12 -8.01 -7.93 0.53
CA GLU A 12 -7.54 -9.25 0.10
C GLU A 12 -6.46 -9.16 -0.98
N LEU A 13 -6.63 -8.27 -1.97
CA LEU A 13 -5.63 -8.01 -3.01
C LEU A 13 -4.31 -7.48 -2.41
N CYS A 14 -4.40 -6.52 -1.50
CA CYS A 14 -3.24 -5.97 -0.80
C CYS A 14 -2.52 -7.04 0.03
N ASN A 15 -3.27 -7.89 0.74
CA ASN A 15 -2.71 -9.00 1.51
C ASN A 15 -2.06 -10.06 0.62
N SER A 16 -2.67 -10.36 -0.53
CA SER A 16 -2.09 -11.28 -1.52
C SER A 16 -0.76 -10.74 -2.06
N LYS A 17 -0.71 -9.43 -2.40
CA LYS A 17 0.51 -8.79 -2.89
C LYS A 17 1.60 -8.72 -1.80
N ALA A 18 1.23 -8.45 -0.56
CA ALA A 18 2.16 -8.50 0.56
C ALA A 18 2.77 -9.90 0.75
N ARG A 19 1.95 -10.95 0.60
CA ARG A 19 2.43 -12.34 0.63
C ARG A 19 3.38 -12.65 -0.51
N GLU A 20 3.11 -12.16 -1.72
CA GLU A 20 4.00 -12.25 -2.88
C GLU A 20 5.36 -11.60 -2.58
N PHE A 21 5.38 -10.40 -1.98
CA PHE A 21 6.63 -9.76 -1.56
C PHE A 21 7.38 -10.56 -0.49
N ARG A 22 6.69 -11.14 0.49
CA ARG A 22 7.31 -12.04 1.47
C ARG A 22 7.98 -13.24 0.81
N MET A 23 7.35 -13.82 -0.22
CA MET A 23 7.94 -14.92 -1.00
C MET A 23 9.20 -14.49 -1.77
N TYR A 24 9.29 -13.23 -2.19
CA TYR A 24 10.50 -12.67 -2.80
C TYR A 24 11.63 -12.36 -1.80
N GLY A 25 11.44 -12.64 -0.50
CA GLY A 25 12.44 -12.41 0.55
C GLY A 25 12.24 -11.12 1.34
N TYR A 26 11.11 -10.42 1.15
CA TYR A 26 10.78 -9.23 1.91
C TYR A 26 10.01 -9.60 3.19
N GLU A 27 10.77 -9.91 4.25
CA GLU A 27 10.20 -10.24 5.55
C GLU A 27 9.50 -9.00 6.16
N ASN A 28 8.32 -9.21 6.75
CA ASN A 28 7.48 -8.19 7.44
C ASN A 28 6.63 -7.24 6.58
N VAL A 29 6.45 -7.47 5.28
CA VAL A 29 5.54 -6.62 4.48
C VAL A 29 4.07 -6.89 4.84
N THR A 30 3.26 -5.88 5.12
CA THR A 30 1.80 -6.03 5.42
C THR A 30 0.90 -5.50 4.30
N GLY A 31 -0.35 -5.97 4.24
CA GLY A 31 -1.34 -5.46 3.29
C GLY A 31 -1.62 -3.97 3.49
N GLU A 32 -1.61 -3.49 4.73
CA GLU A 32 -1.75 -2.06 5.06
C GLU A 32 -0.62 -1.21 4.47
N GLN A 33 0.63 -1.69 4.53
CA GLN A 33 1.75 -0.98 3.90
C GLN A 33 1.60 -0.91 2.38
N VAL A 34 1.14 -2.00 1.76
CA VAL A 34 0.86 -2.03 0.31
C VAL A 34 -0.24 -1.02 -0.03
N TRP A 35 -1.32 -0.98 0.75
CA TRP A 35 -2.40 -0.01 0.58
C TRP A 35 -1.90 1.44 0.77
N ALA A 36 -1.11 1.71 1.81
CA ALA A 36 -0.52 3.02 2.07
C ALA A 36 0.36 3.50 0.90
N CYS A 37 1.18 2.61 0.35
CA CYS A 37 2.01 2.89 -0.82
C CYS A 37 1.18 3.25 -2.07
N VAL A 38 0.12 2.48 -2.33
CA VAL A 38 -0.75 2.70 -3.50
C VAL A 38 -1.59 3.98 -3.32
N SER A 39 -2.18 4.16 -2.14
CA SER A 39 -3.05 5.30 -1.80
C SER A 39 -2.33 6.65 -1.79
N GLU A 40 -1.00 6.67 -1.60
CA GLU A 40 -0.21 7.91 -1.70
C GLU A 40 -0.37 8.60 -3.08
N ASN A 41 -0.60 7.81 -4.15
CA ASN A 41 -0.85 8.34 -5.49
C ASN A 41 -2.25 8.96 -5.67
N TYR A 42 -3.14 8.71 -4.72
CA TYR A 42 -4.56 9.10 -4.81
C TYR A 42 -4.95 10.16 -3.76
N ARG A 43 -3.98 10.76 -3.07
CA ARG A 43 -4.21 11.86 -2.11
C ARG A 43 -4.98 13.06 -2.69
N ARG A 44 -4.92 13.27 -4.01
CA ARG A 44 -5.61 14.39 -4.70
C ARG A 44 -6.90 14.00 -5.42
N GLY A 45 -7.29 12.72 -5.38
CA GLY A 45 -8.51 12.26 -6.04
C GLY A 45 -8.59 10.74 -6.17
N TRP A 46 -9.82 10.22 -6.05
CA TRP A 46 -10.09 8.79 -6.12
C TRP A 46 -10.00 8.26 -7.56
N PRO A 47 -9.22 7.20 -7.81
CA PRO A 47 -9.15 6.56 -9.12
C PRO A 47 -10.40 5.70 -9.39
N ARG A 48 -10.57 5.29 -10.65
CA ARG A 48 -11.51 4.22 -10.99
C ARG A 48 -11.03 2.89 -10.41
N LEU A 49 -11.96 2.02 -10.04
CA LEU A 49 -11.66 0.70 -9.46
C LEU A 49 -10.69 -0.12 -10.31
N ASN A 50 -10.91 -0.21 -11.62
CA ASN A 50 -10.05 -0.99 -12.52
C ASN A 50 -8.60 -0.49 -12.50
N ARG A 51 -8.41 0.84 -12.32
CA ARG A 51 -7.09 1.44 -12.20
C ARG A 51 -6.46 1.10 -10.86
N LEU A 52 -7.23 1.18 -9.77
CA LEU A 52 -6.78 0.83 -8.42
C LEU A 52 -6.28 -0.62 -8.35
N VAL A 53 -7.09 -1.56 -8.86
CA VAL A 53 -6.73 -2.97 -8.92
C VAL A 53 -5.47 -3.17 -9.76
N ASN A 54 -5.38 -2.51 -10.90
CA ASN A 54 -4.19 -2.59 -11.75
C ASN A 54 -2.93 -2.03 -11.05
N ASP A 55 -3.04 -0.92 -10.32
CA ASP A 55 -1.93 -0.33 -9.55
C ASP A 55 -1.45 -1.27 -8.43
N ILE A 56 -2.37 -1.96 -7.73
CA ILE A 56 -2.02 -2.93 -6.68
C ILE A 56 -1.30 -4.15 -7.29
N ILE A 57 -1.87 -4.74 -8.35
CA ILE A 57 -1.31 -5.97 -8.96
C ILE A 57 0.00 -5.68 -9.70
N SER A 58 0.11 -4.50 -10.33
CA SER A 58 1.33 -4.07 -11.05
C SER A 58 2.38 -3.45 -10.14
N LEU A 59 2.13 -3.37 -8.83
CA LEU A 59 3.08 -2.81 -7.88
C LEU A 59 4.35 -3.64 -7.86
N LYS A 60 5.46 -3.02 -8.26
CA LYS A 60 6.80 -3.63 -8.22
C LYS A 60 7.40 -3.51 -6.84
N ALA A 61 8.08 -4.57 -6.39
CA ALA A 61 8.76 -4.60 -5.10
C ALA A 61 9.79 -3.46 -4.93
N ASN A 62 10.52 -3.09 -5.99
CA ASN A 62 11.49 -1.99 -5.95
C ASN A 62 10.81 -0.64 -5.61
N ARG A 63 9.66 -0.35 -6.23
CA ARG A 63 8.87 0.85 -5.92
C ARG A 63 8.36 0.83 -4.48
N PHE A 64 7.83 -0.32 -4.06
CA PHE A 64 7.34 -0.51 -2.69
C PHE A 64 8.46 -0.28 -1.67
N MET A 65 9.66 -0.80 -1.90
CA MET A 65 10.80 -0.64 -1.01
C MET A 65 11.30 0.79 -0.90
N ASN A 66 11.39 1.49 -2.03
CA ASN A 66 11.74 2.91 -2.01
C ASN A 66 10.72 3.72 -1.19
N TRP A 67 9.43 3.42 -1.37
CA TRP A 67 8.37 4.02 -0.56
C TRP A 67 8.49 3.66 0.93
N LEU A 68 8.74 2.39 1.26
CA LEU A 68 8.85 1.92 2.63
C LEU A 68 9.98 2.63 3.38
N MET A 69 11.17 2.73 2.78
CA MET A 69 12.30 3.48 3.34
C MET A 69 11.95 4.95 3.62
N LEU A 70 11.26 5.61 2.69
CA LEU A 70 10.83 7.00 2.86
C LEU A 70 9.73 7.15 3.93
N SER A 71 8.83 6.17 4.03
CA SER A 71 7.73 6.20 5.00
C SER A 71 8.21 6.05 6.44
N VAL A 72 9.22 5.21 6.68
CA VAL A 72 9.87 5.07 8.00
C VAL A 72 10.46 6.40 8.44
N TYR A 73 11.12 7.13 7.53
CA TYR A 73 11.68 8.45 7.82
C TYR A 73 10.61 9.53 8.09
N LYS A 74 9.44 9.42 7.47
CA LYS A 74 8.33 10.36 7.69
C LYS A 74 7.64 10.18 9.04
N ASP A 75 7.58 8.96 9.57
CA ASP A 75 6.96 8.70 10.89
C ASP A 75 7.79 9.32 12.04
N ASP A 76 9.12 9.36 11.89
CA ASP A 76 10.02 9.99 12.86
C ASP A 76 9.85 11.52 12.94
N ASP A 77 9.53 12.19 11.82
CA ASP A 77 9.40 13.66 11.78
C ASP A 77 8.07 14.16 12.39
N ASP A 78 6.97 13.38 12.25
CA ASP A 78 5.64 13.75 12.79
C ASP A 78 5.58 13.67 14.33
N LYS A 79 6.52 12.97 14.98
CA LYS A 79 6.57 12.87 16.46
C LYS A 79 7.34 14.00 17.14
N ASN A 80 8.05 14.85 16.41
CA ASN A 80 8.86 15.92 17.00
C ASN A 80 8.11 17.27 17.12
N GLU A 81 6.93 17.43 16.51
CA GLU A 81 6.16 18.70 16.58
C GLU A 81 5.12 18.72 17.74
N LYS A 82 5.06 17.67 18.57
CA LYS A 82 4.16 17.59 19.74
C LYS A 82 4.90 17.59 21.09
N LYS A 83 6.06 18.26 21.18
CA LYS A 83 6.75 18.45 22.46
C LYS A 83 6.86 19.91 22.85
#